data_AF-A0A8S0XJ88-F1
#
_entry.id   AF-A0A8S0XJ88-F1
#
_cell.length_a   1.000
_cell.length_b   1.000
_cell.length_c   1.000
_cell.angle_alpha   90.00
_cell.angle_beta   90.00
_cell.angle_gamma   90.00
#
_symmetry.space_group_name_H-M   'P 1'
#
loop_
_entity.id
_entity.type
_entity.pdbx_description
1 polymer ?
#
loop_
_entity_poly.entity_id
_entity_poly.type
_entity_poly.pdbx_seq_one_letter_code
_entity_poly.pdbx_strand_id
1 'polypeptide(L)'
;MQLIIGGDLVPTQSNIDLFSNGDINILFGGELLSLWDAADMQILNLEVPITDKKDPIAKCGPNLIAPTSTMKGIKALNPTLFTLANNHILDQGIQGLKSTEDILNNNGISFIGAGNNLNEANKHYIFIKDNLKIGVYACAENEFTIATENTPGANPFDPLESLDHIVTLKAECDYVIVLYHGGKEHYRYPSPYLQKVCRKMAQKGADLVVCQHSHCIGCYEKYNSSTLVYGQGNFLFDDSDSEFWQTSLLIKVNISDKLQLDYIPIVKAINSVRLADGKTAEDLLLAFHQRSCEILKSGFVEQQYRQFAANNYLLYISQFAAFGKWLSRIDRQLFNGMLAKRKYNKRQLLAIQNYIQCEAHRE
;
A
#
# COMPACT_ATOMS: atom_id res chain seq x y z
N MET A 1 -17.01 -9.28 16.50
CA MET A 1 -15.58 -9.30 16.16
C MET A 1 -15.17 -7.93 15.61
N GLN A 2 -14.03 -7.41 16.04
CA GLN A 2 -13.48 -6.12 15.61
C GLN A 2 -12.07 -6.30 15.05
N LEU A 3 -11.81 -5.79 13.85
CA LEU A 3 -10.48 -5.76 13.24
C LEU A 3 -10.07 -4.32 13.01
N ILE A 4 -8.78 -4.03 13.08
CA ILE A 4 -8.21 -2.74 12.69
C ILE A 4 -7.13 -2.96 11.64
N ILE A 5 -7.22 -2.22 10.54
CA ILE A 5 -6.24 -2.23 9.45
C ILE A 5 -5.60 -0.85 9.40
N GLY A 6 -4.30 -0.79 9.69
CA GLY A 6 -3.46 0.37 9.41
C GLY A 6 -2.71 0.22 8.09
N GLY A 7 -2.27 1.34 7.55
CA GLY A 7 -1.48 1.39 6.33
C GLY A 7 -0.01 1.09 6.59
N ASP A 8 0.84 1.87 5.93
CA ASP A 8 2.27 1.59 5.81
C ASP A 8 3.00 1.91 7.12
N LEU A 9 3.73 0.91 7.64
CA LEU A 9 4.60 1.00 8.81
C LEU A 9 6.06 0.86 8.37
N VAL A 10 6.85 1.89 8.62
CA VAL A 10 8.29 1.91 8.35
C VAL A 10 8.99 2.62 9.50
N PRO A 11 9.77 1.92 10.33
CA PRO A 11 10.75 2.55 11.19
C PRO A 11 11.76 3.32 10.34
N THR A 12 11.77 4.65 10.47
CA THR A 12 12.68 5.54 9.72
C THR A 12 13.74 6.11 10.64
N GLN A 13 14.72 6.81 10.06
CA GLN A 13 15.83 7.40 10.81
C GLN A 13 15.36 8.33 11.96
N SER A 14 14.19 8.94 11.85
CA SER A 14 13.65 9.85 12.87
C SER A 14 13.09 9.14 14.11
N ASN A 15 12.76 7.84 14.02
CA ASN A 15 12.12 7.10 15.11
C ASN A 15 12.69 5.69 15.37
N ILE A 16 13.77 5.29 14.68
CA ILE A 16 14.47 4.00 14.90
C ILE A 16 14.81 3.77 16.37
N ASP A 17 15.25 4.80 17.11
CA ASP A 17 15.60 4.66 18.52
C ASP A 17 14.38 4.34 19.39
N LEU A 18 13.23 4.98 19.12
CA LEU A 18 11.98 4.70 19.82
C LEU A 18 11.51 3.27 19.56
N PHE A 19 11.61 2.80 18.31
CA PHE A 19 11.33 1.40 17.98
C PHE A 19 12.32 0.45 18.68
N SER A 20 13.60 0.77 18.67
CA SER A 20 14.65 -0.07 19.26
C SER A 20 14.56 -0.17 20.78
N ASN A 21 14.08 0.90 21.42
CA ASN A 21 13.83 0.94 22.87
C ASN A 21 12.48 0.36 23.25
N GLY A 22 11.54 0.25 22.31
CA GLY A 22 10.17 -0.21 22.58
C GLY A 22 9.30 0.88 23.22
N ASP A 23 9.57 2.15 22.92
CA ASP A 23 8.90 3.33 23.49
C ASP A 23 7.52 3.56 22.85
N ILE A 24 6.66 2.54 22.95
CA ILE A 24 5.41 2.43 22.21
C ILE A 24 4.42 3.57 22.50
N ASN A 25 4.38 4.02 23.75
CA ASN A 25 3.55 5.14 24.18
C ASN A 25 3.96 6.47 23.52
N ILE A 26 5.25 6.63 23.20
CA ILE A 26 5.74 7.81 22.48
C ILE A 26 5.37 7.70 21.00
N LEU A 27 5.54 6.51 20.41
CA LEU A 27 5.24 6.25 19.00
C LEU A 27 3.75 6.42 18.66
N PHE A 28 2.83 5.99 19.53
CA PHE A 28 1.40 5.92 19.21
C PHE A 28 0.50 6.74 20.14
N GLY A 29 0.93 7.02 21.36
CA GLY A 29 0.08 7.68 22.36
C GLY A 29 -0.97 6.74 22.97
N GLY A 30 -1.40 7.03 24.20
CA GLY A 30 -2.24 6.13 24.99
C GLY A 30 -3.63 5.89 24.40
N GLU A 31 -4.27 6.90 23.81
CA GLU A 31 -5.61 6.76 23.22
C GLU A 31 -5.63 5.87 21.98
N LEU A 32 -4.67 6.09 21.07
CA LEU A 32 -4.51 5.26 19.88
C LEU A 32 -4.17 3.82 20.26
N LEU A 33 -3.26 3.61 21.23
CA LEU A 33 -2.93 2.27 21.72
C LEU A 33 -4.13 1.58 22.35
N SER A 34 -4.91 2.28 23.17
CA SER A 34 -6.13 1.72 23.77
C SER A 34 -7.14 1.30 22.70
N LEU A 35 -7.29 2.10 21.64
CA LEU A 35 -8.15 1.76 20.51
C LEU A 35 -7.62 0.57 19.71
N TRP A 36 -6.30 0.51 19.50
CA TRP A 36 -5.59 -0.53 18.79
C TRP A 36 -5.70 -1.89 19.51
N ASP A 37 -5.38 -1.92 20.80
CA ASP A 37 -5.37 -3.12 21.65
C ASP A 37 -6.77 -3.67 21.91
N ALA A 38 -7.82 -2.85 21.75
CA ALA A 38 -9.21 -3.28 21.88
C ALA A 38 -9.69 -4.12 20.67
N ALA A 39 -8.95 -4.18 19.56
CA ALA A 39 -9.30 -5.01 18.42
C ALA A 39 -8.96 -6.49 18.66
N ASP A 40 -9.72 -7.36 18.01
CA ASP A 40 -9.48 -8.81 18.02
C ASP A 40 -8.37 -9.21 17.05
N MET A 41 -8.17 -8.39 16.01
CA MET A 41 -7.13 -8.57 15.01
C MET A 41 -6.60 -7.20 14.55
N GLN A 42 -5.28 -7.06 14.56
CA GLN A 42 -4.57 -5.87 14.12
C GLN A 42 -3.71 -6.19 12.90
N ILE A 43 -3.89 -5.43 11.81
CA ILE A 43 -3.24 -5.65 10.53
C ILE A 43 -2.47 -4.39 10.11
N LEU A 44 -1.23 -4.57 9.63
CA LEU A 44 -0.39 -3.49 9.09
C LEU A 44 0.33 -3.94 7.82
N ASN A 45 0.72 -2.98 6.99
CA ASN A 45 1.70 -3.20 5.92
C ASN A 45 3.11 -2.89 6.45
N LEU A 46 3.97 -3.90 6.55
CA LEU A 46 5.37 -3.71 6.91
C LEU A 46 6.16 -3.45 5.62
N GLU A 47 6.35 -2.18 5.31
CA GLU A 47 6.88 -1.72 4.01
C GLU A 47 8.40 -1.49 4.06
N VAL A 48 9.11 -2.38 4.75
CA VAL A 48 10.56 -2.30 4.89
C VAL A 48 11.13 -3.65 5.31
N PRO A 49 12.27 -4.07 4.74
CA PRO A 49 12.98 -5.25 5.23
C PRO A 49 13.65 -4.95 6.56
N ILE A 50 13.50 -5.88 7.51
CA ILE A 50 14.14 -5.85 8.83
C ILE A 50 15.44 -6.66 8.75
N THR A 51 16.58 -5.96 8.69
CA THR A 51 17.91 -6.58 8.62
C THR A 51 19.00 -5.62 9.06
N ASP A 52 20.09 -6.14 9.61
CA ASP A 52 21.29 -5.37 9.97
C ASP A 52 22.32 -5.34 8.84
N LYS A 53 22.11 -6.11 7.77
CA LYS A 53 23.00 -6.19 6.62
C LYS A 53 22.40 -5.42 5.45
N LYS A 54 23.16 -4.45 4.94
CA LYS A 54 22.83 -3.75 3.69
C LYS A 54 23.18 -4.62 2.49
N ASP A 55 22.23 -4.78 1.57
CA ASP A 55 22.40 -5.46 0.29
C ASP A 55 21.40 -4.90 -0.74
N PRO A 56 21.52 -3.61 -1.11
CA PRO A 56 20.48 -2.91 -1.83
C PRO A 56 20.31 -3.43 -3.26
N ILE A 57 19.06 -3.65 -3.68
CA ILE A 57 18.77 -4.05 -5.07
C ILE A 57 18.89 -2.87 -6.04
N ALA A 58 19.10 -3.19 -7.32
CA ALA A 58 19.00 -2.21 -8.39
C ALA A 58 17.53 -1.93 -8.71
N LYS A 59 17.01 -0.79 -8.26
CA LYS A 59 15.63 -0.36 -8.53
C LYS A 59 15.49 1.14 -8.74
N CYS A 60 14.31 1.55 -9.22
CA CYS A 60 13.88 2.93 -9.18
C CYS A 60 13.29 3.25 -7.79
N GLY A 61 13.63 4.40 -7.21
CA GLY A 61 13.20 4.78 -5.86
C GLY A 61 14.23 4.46 -4.78
N PRO A 62 13.93 4.74 -3.50
CA PRO A 62 14.83 4.48 -2.39
C PRO A 62 14.90 2.99 -2.03
N ASN A 63 16.04 2.53 -1.50
CA ASN A 63 16.15 1.24 -0.85
C ASN A 63 16.04 1.43 0.67
N LEU A 64 14.91 1.02 1.24
CA LEU A 64 14.60 1.09 2.66
C LEU A 64 15.29 -0.04 3.45
N ILE A 65 15.54 0.21 4.73
CA ILE A 65 16.12 -0.75 5.67
C ILE A 65 15.75 -0.35 7.09
N ALA A 66 15.28 -1.31 7.89
CA ALA A 66 15.08 -1.14 9.33
C ALA A 66 16.01 -2.11 10.09
N PRO A 67 16.79 -1.65 11.08
CA PRO A 67 17.62 -2.54 11.90
C PRO A 67 16.78 -3.55 12.68
N THR A 68 17.34 -4.72 12.98
CA THR A 68 16.62 -5.80 13.69
C THR A 68 16.19 -5.38 15.10
N SER A 69 16.89 -4.42 15.71
CA SER A 69 16.54 -3.83 17.00
C SER A 69 15.14 -3.20 17.02
N THR A 70 14.67 -2.68 15.88
CA THR A 70 13.34 -2.05 15.76
C THR A 70 12.19 -3.02 16.05
N MET A 71 12.46 -4.33 15.97
CA MET A 71 11.50 -5.38 16.27
C MET A 71 10.95 -5.27 17.70
N LYS A 72 11.69 -4.68 18.65
CA LYS A 72 11.19 -4.47 20.02
C LYS A 72 9.92 -3.63 20.03
N GLY A 73 9.91 -2.49 19.34
CA GLY A 73 8.77 -1.61 19.20
C GLY A 73 7.69 -2.17 18.27
N ILE A 74 8.09 -2.82 17.17
CA ILE A 74 7.13 -3.48 16.26
C ILE A 74 6.38 -4.60 17.01
N LYS A 75 7.02 -5.33 17.92
CA LYS A 75 6.35 -6.34 18.75
C LYS A 75 5.47 -5.72 19.82
N ALA A 76 5.88 -4.58 20.39
CA ALA A 76 5.11 -3.86 21.38
C ALA A 76 3.79 -3.27 20.82
N LEU A 77 3.67 -3.12 19.48
CA LEU A 77 2.39 -2.87 18.81
C LEU A 77 1.40 -4.05 18.91
N ASN A 78 1.86 -5.24 19.28
CA ASN A 78 1.05 -6.46 19.30
C ASN A 78 0.26 -6.73 17.99
N PRO A 79 0.89 -6.62 16.81
CA PRO A 79 0.20 -6.87 15.54
C PRO A 79 -0.18 -8.36 15.42
N THR A 80 -1.37 -8.64 14.90
CA THR A 80 -1.78 -10.01 14.60
C THR A 80 -1.20 -10.49 13.27
N LEU A 81 -1.22 -9.62 12.26
CA LEU A 81 -0.84 -9.94 10.89
C LEU A 81 -0.10 -8.77 10.23
N PHE A 82 1.03 -9.06 9.60
CA PHE A 82 1.63 -8.16 8.61
C PHE A 82 1.31 -8.62 7.19
N THR A 83 1.04 -7.68 6.29
CA THR A 83 1.30 -7.89 4.87
C THR A 83 2.72 -7.45 4.53
N LEU A 84 3.41 -8.29 3.76
CA LEU A 84 4.71 -8.02 3.14
C LEU A 84 4.59 -7.85 1.61
N ALA A 85 3.36 -7.92 1.08
CA ALA A 85 3.10 -7.65 -0.34
C ALA A 85 3.23 -6.15 -0.59
N ASN A 86 4.44 -5.68 -0.84
CA ASN A 86 4.75 -4.30 -1.20
C ASN A 86 6.03 -4.21 -2.06
N ASN A 87 6.27 -3.03 -2.61
CA ASN A 87 7.38 -2.73 -3.50
C ASN A 87 8.73 -2.50 -2.79
N HIS A 88 8.79 -2.69 -1.46
CA HIS A 88 9.97 -2.45 -0.64
C HIS A 88 10.53 -3.70 0.04
N ILE A 89 9.82 -4.83 0.07
CA ILE A 89 10.23 -6.00 0.85
C ILE A 89 11.58 -6.62 0.44
N LEU A 90 11.99 -6.47 -0.84
CA LEU A 90 13.30 -6.91 -1.34
C LEU A 90 14.34 -5.78 -1.42
N ASP A 91 14.11 -4.62 -0.80
CA ASP A 91 15.04 -3.49 -0.91
C ASP A 91 16.46 -3.80 -0.44
N GLN A 92 16.62 -4.76 0.47
CA GLN A 92 17.92 -5.28 0.93
C GLN A 92 18.18 -6.70 0.43
N GLY A 93 17.67 -7.02 -0.76
CA GLY A 93 17.85 -8.30 -1.43
C GLY A 93 17.10 -9.46 -0.75
N ILE A 94 17.32 -10.67 -1.28
CA ILE A 94 16.72 -11.91 -0.75
C ILE A 94 17.07 -12.11 0.72
N GLN A 95 18.28 -11.73 1.14
CA GLN A 95 18.71 -11.84 2.53
C GLN A 95 17.91 -10.90 3.46
N GLY A 96 17.47 -9.73 2.97
CA GLY A 96 16.62 -8.81 3.72
C GLY A 96 15.22 -9.35 3.95
N LEU A 97 14.58 -9.89 2.91
CA LEU A 97 13.30 -10.60 3.05
C LEU A 97 13.43 -11.78 4.01
N LYS A 98 14.45 -12.63 3.83
CA LYS A 98 14.65 -13.80 4.69
C LYS A 98 14.85 -13.43 6.16
N SER A 99 15.66 -12.41 6.43
CA SER A 99 15.84 -11.84 7.78
C SER A 99 14.51 -11.37 8.37
N THR A 100 13.68 -10.70 7.56
CA THR A 100 12.35 -10.22 7.98
C THR A 100 11.43 -11.37 8.35
N GLU A 101 11.31 -12.38 7.48
CA GLU A 101 10.49 -13.57 7.72
C GLU A 101 10.93 -14.31 8.99
N ASP A 102 12.24 -14.54 9.15
CA ASP A 102 12.78 -15.26 10.30
C ASP A 102 12.54 -14.49 11.61
N ILE A 103 12.70 -13.16 11.61
CA ILE A 103 12.45 -12.32 12.79
C ILE A 103 10.97 -12.30 13.17
N LEU A 104 10.06 -12.22 12.19
CA LEU A 104 8.62 -12.28 12.45
C LEU A 104 8.21 -13.63 13.02
N ASN A 105 8.68 -14.73 12.41
CA ASN A 105 8.45 -16.10 12.90
C ASN A 105 8.98 -16.30 14.32
N ASN A 106 10.22 -15.86 14.62
CA ASN A 106 10.82 -15.97 15.94
C ASN A 106 10.08 -15.15 17.01
N ASN A 107 9.30 -14.14 16.60
CA ASN A 107 8.47 -13.35 17.49
C ASN A 107 7.01 -13.79 17.53
N GLY A 108 6.63 -14.84 16.79
CA GLY A 108 5.27 -15.38 16.75
C GLY A 108 4.27 -14.47 16.03
N ILE A 109 4.75 -13.59 15.13
CA ILE A 109 3.90 -12.68 14.38
C ILE A 109 3.63 -13.27 13.00
N SER A 110 2.35 -13.40 12.64
CA SER A 110 1.95 -13.94 11.34
C SER A 110 2.19 -12.92 10.23
N PHE A 111 2.50 -13.39 9.03
CA PHE A 111 2.59 -12.55 7.85
C PHE A 111 2.13 -13.27 6.59
N ILE A 112 1.76 -12.50 5.56
CA ILE A 112 1.39 -12.97 4.21
C ILE A 112 1.93 -12.03 3.14
N GLY A 113 1.81 -12.42 1.87
CA GLY A 113 2.07 -11.54 0.75
C GLY A 113 3.53 -11.48 0.31
N ALA A 114 4.40 -12.31 0.88
CA ALA A 114 5.75 -12.57 0.38
C ALA A 114 6.15 -14.01 0.71
N GLY A 115 7.13 -14.55 -0.02
CA GLY A 115 7.65 -15.89 0.23
C GLY A 115 8.82 -16.25 -0.68
N ASN A 116 9.29 -17.50 -0.61
CA ASN A 116 10.47 -17.95 -1.39
C ASN A 116 10.18 -18.17 -2.89
N ASN A 117 8.90 -18.14 -3.27
CA ASN A 117 8.38 -18.28 -4.64
C ASN A 117 6.90 -17.85 -4.65
N LEU A 118 6.29 -17.83 -5.83
CA LEU A 118 4.87 -17.46 -6.00
C LEU A 118 3.89 -18.28 -5.14
N ASN A 119 4.12 -19.60 -4.99
CA ASN A 119 3.24 -20.47 -4.21
C ASN A 119 3.32 -20.19 -2.70
N GLU A 120 4.46 -19.72 -2.20
CA GLU A 120 4.55 -19.25 -0.82
C GLU A 120 4.00 -17.82 -0.68
N ALA A 121 4.33 -16.94 -1.63
CA ALA A 121 3.93 -15.53 -1.58
C ALA A 121 2.40 -15.36 -1.65
N ASN A 122 1.71 -16.19 -2.44
CA ASN A 122 0.27 -16.13 -2.62
C ASN A 122 -0.56 -16.73 -1.47
N LYS A 123 0.09 -17.27 -0.42
CA LYS A 123 -0.61 -17.78 0.75
C LYS A 123 -1.43 -16.69 1.43
N HIS A 124 -2.63 -17.07 1.84
CA HIS A 124 -3.56 -16.22 2.57
C HIS A 124 -3.56 -16.56 4.06
N TYR A 125 -4.17 -15.71 4.86
CA TYR A 125 -4.36 -15.92 6.30
C TYR A 125 -5.85 -16.11 6.61
N ILE A 126 -6.21 -17.07 7.46
CA ILE A 126 -7.59 -17.24 7.94
C ILE A 126 -7.61 -17.02 9.45
N PHE A 127 -8.28 -15.95 9.87
CA PHE A 127 -8.55 -15.69 11.28
C PHE A 127 -9.90 -16.28 11.67
N ILE A 128 -9.95 -17.03 12.78
CA ILE A 128 -11.17 -17.69 13.27
C ILE A 128 -11.49 -17.17 14.66
N LYS A 129 -12.69 -16.60 14.83
CA LYS A 129 -13.22 -16.21 16.13
C LYS A 129 -14.74 -16.31 16.15
N ASP A 130 -15.30 -16.85 17.23
CA ASP A 130 -16.74 -17.06 17.41
C ASP A 130 -17.41 -17.81 16.24
N ASN A 131 -16.72 -18.82 15.70
CA ASN A 131 -17.09 -19.61 14.51
C ASN A 131 -17.14 -18.85 13.17
N LEU A 132 -16.77 -17.57 13.14
CA LEU A 132 -16.61 -16.81 11.91
C LEU A 132 -15.17 -16.92 11.40
N LYS A 133 -15.03 -17.09 10.08
CA LYS A 133 -13.75 -17.18 9.36
C LYS A 133 -13.54 -15.95 8.49
N ILE A 134 -12.46 -15.21 8.76
CA ILE A 134 -12.05 -14.04 7.99
C ILE A 134 -10.79 -14.39 7.20
N GLY A 135 -10.91 -14.44 5.89
CA GLY A 135 -9.79 -14.62 4.98
C GLY A 135 -9.11 -13.29 4.65
N VAL A 136 -7.79 -13.24 4.68
CA VAL A 136 -6.99 -12.09 4.26
C VAL A 136 -6.04 -12.53 3.14
N TYR A 137 -6.17 -11.90 1.97
CA TYR A 137 -5.28 -12.06 0.83
C TYR A 137 -4.52 -10.76 0.58
N ALA A 138 -3.23 -10.85 0.28
CA ALA A 138 -2.41 -9.67 0.03
C ALA A 138 -1.62 -9.80 -1.28
N CYS A 139 -1.59 -8.74 -2.08
CA CYS A 139 -0.84 -8.69 -3.34
C CYS A 139 -0.36 -7.25 -3.63
N ALA A 140 0.65 -7.10 -4.48
CA ALA A 140 1.23 -5.81 -4.86
C ALA A 140 1.26 -5.61 -6.38
N GLU A 141 1.26 -4.37 -6.84
CA GLU A 141 1.56 -4.08 -8.25
C GLU A 141 2.96 -4.59 -8.63
N ASN A 142 3.12 -4.93 -9.91
CA ASN A 142 4.35 -5.57 -10.38
C ASN A 142 5.50 -4.56 -10.50
N GLU A 143 6.37 -4.57 -9.50
CA GLU A 143 7.57 -3.73 -9.38
C GLU A 143 8.84 -4.60 -9.18
N PHE A 144 9.90 -4.01 -8.62
CA PHE A 144 11.23 -4.62 -8.52
C PHE A 144 11.37 -5.73 -7.46
N THR A 145 10.33 -6.02 -6.69
CA THR A 145 10.39 -6.89 -5.50
C THR A 145 9.53 -8.14 -5.61
N ILE A 146 8.98 -8.45 -6.79
CA ILE A 146 8.01 -9.51 -6.99
C ILE A 146 8.64 -10.91 -6.99
N ALA A 147 7.94 -11.86 -6.36
CA ALA A 147 8.26 -13.28 -6.43
C ALA A 147 7.99 -13.84 -7.84
N THR A 148 8.83 -14.80 -8.25
CA THR A 148 8.56 -15.61 -9.45
C THR A 148 8.29 -17.06 -9.04
N GLU A 149 8.05 -17.95 -10.01
CA GLU A 149 7.93 -19.38 -9.75
C GLU A 149 9.12 -19.93 -8.93
N ASN A 150 10.31 -19.35 -9.10
CA ASN A 150 11.55 -19.88 -8.55
C ASN A 150 12.37 -18.86 -7.75
N THR A 151 11.88 -17.63 -7.55
CA THR A 151 12.61 -16.59 -6.82
C THR A 151 11.76 -15.95 -5.72
N PRO A 152 12.37 -15.62 -4.56
CA PRO A 152 11.67 -14.95 -3.47
C PRO A 152 11.18 -13.55 -3.82
N GLY A 153 10.13 -13.09 -3.14
CA GLY A 153 9.62 -11.73 -3.27
C GLY A 153 8.17 -11.55 -2.78
N ALA A 154 7.63 -10.37 -3.05
CA ALA A 154 6.23 -10.02 -2.81
C ALA A 154 5.29 -10.75 -3.78
N ASN A 155 4.08 -11.05 -3.32
CA ASN A 155 3.03 -11.63 -4.15
C ASN A 155 2.53 -10.61 -5.18
N PRO A 156 2.68 -10.84 -6.49
CA PRO A 156 2.15 -9.93 -7.48
C PRO A 156 0.64 -10.03 -7.58
N PHE A 157 0.01 -8.90 -7.89
CA PHE A 157 -1.30 -8.90 -8.51
C PHE A 157 -1.13 -9.39 -9.96
N ASP A 158 -1.70 -10.56 -10.23
CA ASP A 158 -1.83 -11.12 -11.57
C ASP A 158 -3.32 -11.22 -11.92
N PRO A 159 -3.80 -10.54 -12.98
CA PRO A 159 -5.20 -10.59 -13.37
C PRO A 159 -5.68 -11.99 -13.80
N LEU A 160 -4.78 -12.92 -14.10
CA LEU A 160 -5.08 -14.31 -14.45
C LEU A 160 -5.17 -15.21 -13.21
N GLU A 161 -4.29 -15.01 -12.22
CA GLU A 161 -4.18 -15.90 -11.06
C GLU A 161 -4.84 -15.34 -9.78
N SER A 162 -4.58 -14.07 -9.46
CA SER A 162 -4.99 -13.47 -8.17
C SER A 162 -6.50 -13.47 -7.96
N LEU A 163 -7.27 -13.38 -9.05
CA LEU A 163 -8.73 -13.41 -8.98
C LEU A 163 -9.28 -14.78 -8.58
N ASP A 164 -8.60 -15.86 -8.95
CA ASP A 164 -9.03 -17.23 -8.64
C ASP A 164 -8.55 -17.65 -7.24
N HIS A 165 -7.43 -17.08 -6.76
CA HIS A 165 -7.07 -17.15 -5.34
C HIS A 165 -8.17 -16.55 -4.44
N ILE A 166 -8.74 -15.39 -4.82
CA ILE A 166 -9.84 -14.76 -4.06
C ILE A 166 -11.10 -15.63 -4.07
N VAL A 167 -11.45 -16.24 -5.20
CA VAL A 167 -12.59 -17.17 -5.30
C VAL A 167 -12.40 -18.36 -4.38
N THR A 168 -11.20 -18.97 -4.40
CA THR A 168 -10.86 -20.11 -3.55
C THR A 168 -10.96 -19.73 -2.07
N LEU A 169 -10.39 -18.60 -1.68
CA LEU A 169 -10.46 -18.10 -0.30
C LEU A 169 -11.89 -17.83 0.15
N LYS A 170 -12.73 -17.26 -0.72
CA LYS A 170 -14.15 -16.99 -0.41
C LYS A 170 -14.95 -18.27 -0.19
N ALA A 171 -14.58 -19.38 -0.83
CA ALA A 171 -15.26 -20.67 -0.60
C ALA A 171 -15.01 -21.23 0.82
N GLU A 172 -13.95 -20.78 1.50
CA GLU A 172 -13.55 -21.27 2.81
C GLU A 172 -13.87 -20.31 3.97
N CYS A 173 -14.23 -19.06 3.65
CA CYS A 173 -14.39 -17.96 4.60
C CYS A 173 -15.75 -17.28 4.50
N ASP A 174 -16.24 -16.76 5.63
CA ASP A 174 -17.46 -15.95 5.67
C ASP A 174 -17.22 -14.57 5.03
N TYR A 175 -16.07 -13.97 5.33
CA TYR A 175 -15.65 -12.69 4.78
C TYR A 175 -14.22 -12.75 4.24
N VAL A 176 -13.97 -12.05 3.14
CA VAL A 176 -12.64 -11.93 2.51
C VAL A 176 -12.21 -10.48 2.42
N ILE A 177 -11.03 -10.20 2.95
CA ILE A 177 -10.34 -8.92 2.88
C ILE A 177 -9.16 -9.07 1.93
N VAL A 178 -9.06 -8.15 0.97
CA VAL A 178 -7.92 -8.05 0.06
C VAL A 178 -7.13 -6.78 0.39
N LEU A 179 -5.86 -6.94 0.74
CA LEU A 179 -4.89 -5.86 0.89
C LEU A 179 -4.11 -5.74 -0.42
N TYR A 180 -4.37 -4.69 -1.17
CA TYR A 180 -3.75 -4.48 -2.48
C TYR A 180 -2.77 -3.31 -2.42
N HIS A 181 -1.48 -3.61 -2.42
CA HIS A 181 -0.46 -2.57 -2.45
C HIS A 181 -0.27 -2.06 -3.87
N GLY A 182 -1.03 -1.03 -4.24
CA GLY A 182 -1.09 -0.56 -5.62
C GLY A 182 -1.86 0.75 -5.79
N GLY A 183 -1.50 1.49 -6.84
CA GLY A 183 -2.09 2.78 -7.16
C GLY A 183 -1.05 3.81 -7.59
N LYS A 184 -1.41 5.09 -7.50
CA LYS A 184 -0.47 6.17 -7.77
C LYS A 184 -0.16 6.89 -6.46
N GLU A 185 1.11 6.96 -6.10
CA GLU A 185 1.58 7.78 -5.00
C GLU A 185 1.03 9.21 -5.14
N HIS A 186 0.57 9.75 -4.00
CA HIS A 186 0.11 11.14 -3.86
C HIS A 186 -1.10 11.47 -4.76
N TYR A 187 -1.87 10.47 -5.16
CA TYR A 187 -3.09 10.64 -5.95
C TYR A 187 -4.30 10.09 -5.19
N ARG A 188 -5.17 11.00 -4.73
CA ARG A 188 -6.31 10.69 -3.83
C ARG A 188 -7.51 10.00 -4.50
N TYR A 189 -7.47 9.77 -5.80
CA TYR A 189 -8.52 9.08 -6.56
C TYR A 189 -7.94 7.79 -7.18
N PRO A 190 -8.75 6.77 -7.46
CA PRO A 190 -8.27 5.64 -8.24
C PRO A 190 -7.97 6.05 -9.68
N SER A 191 -7.02 5.36 -10.32
CA SER A 191 -6.97 5.34 -11.78
C SER A 191 -8.16 4.51 -12.32
N PRO A 192 -8.58 4.71 -13.59
CA PRO A 192 -9.64 3.90 -14.18
C PRO A 192 -9.32 2.39 -14.13
N TYR A 193 -8.04 2.03 -14.31
CA TYR A 193 -7.61 0.64 -14.23
C TYR A 193 -7.64 0.10 -12.79
N LEU A 194 -7.17 0.87 -11.81
CA LEU A 194 -7.23 0.49 -10.40
C LEU A 194 -8.67 0.26 -9.94
N GLN A 195 -9.59 1.18 -10.26
CA GLN A 195 -11.02 1.01 -9.95
C GLN A 195 -11.58 -0.25 -10.62
N LYS A 196 -11.22 -0.52 -11.87
CA LYS A 196 -11.63 -1.75 -12.57
C LYS A 196 -11.11 -3.01 -11.89
N VAL A 197 -9.84 -3.03 -11.47
CA VAL A 197 -9.21 -4.14 -10.75
C VAL A 197 -9.91 -4.39 -9.41
N CYS A 198 -10.08 -3.37 -8.57
CA CYS A 198 -10.73 -3.53 -7.27
C CYS A 198 -12.20 -3.98 -7.38
N ARG A 199 -12.95 -3.43 -8.34
CA ARG A 199 -14.31 -3.92 -8.65
C ARG A 199 -14.31 -5.38 -9.09
N LYS A 200 -13.30 -5.81 -9.85
CA LYS A 200 -13.17 -7.21 -10.27
C LYS A 200 -12.83 -8.15 -9.10
N MET A 201 -11.97 -7.73 -8.17
CA MET A 201 -11.71 -8.45 -6.92
C MET A 201 -12.99 -8.63 -6.09
N ALA A 202 -13.81 -7.59 -5.98
CA ALA A 202 -15.12 -7.68 -5.31
C ALA A 202 -16.08 -8.65 -6.00
N GLN A 203 -16.19 -8.62 -7.33
CA GLN A 203 -16.98 -9.60 -8.10
C GLN A 203 -16.53 -11.05 -7.87
N LYS A 204 -15.26 -11.24 -7.53
CA LYS A 204 -14.62 -12.54 -7.31
C LYS A 204 -14.71 -13.03 -5.87
N GLY A 205 -15.30 -12.24 -4.96
CA GLY A 205 -15.64 -12.68 -3.61
C GLY A 205 -15.08 -11.80 -2.49
N ALA A 206 -14.27 -10.78 -2.80
CA ALA A 206 -13.77 -9.87 -1.76
C ALA A 206 -14.91 -9.00 -1.19
N ASP A 207 -15.09 -9.03 0.12
CA ASP A 207 -16.05 -8.19 0.85
C ASP A 207 -15.45 -6.81 1.15
N LEU A 208 -14.13 -6.75 1.31
CA LEU A 208 -13.36 -5.52 1.49
C LEU A 208 -12.09 -5.59 0.62
N VAL A 209 -11.84 -4.54 -0.16
CA VAL A 209 -10.55 -4.31 -0.83
C VAL A 209 -9.97 -3.02 -0.28
N VAL A 210 -8.74 -3.07 0.21
CA VAL A 210 -8.02 -1.91 0.75
C VAL A 210 -6.75 -1.70 -0.05
N CYS A 211 -6.69 -0.59 -0.78
CA CYS A 211 -5.48 -0.18 -1.47
C CYS A 211 -4.50 0.50 -0.52
N GLN A 212 -3.26 0.04 -0.53
CA GLN A 212 -2.08 0.64 0.14
C GLN A 212 -1.17 1.25 -0.94
N HIS A 213 0.05 1.74 -0.65
CA HIS A 213 0.99 2.38 -1.61
C HIS A 213 0.78 3.89 -1.88
N SER A 214 -0.46 4.39 -1.99
CA SER A 214 -0.66 5.79 -2.41
C SER A 214 -0.11 6.86 -1.44
N HIS A 215 0.24 6.45 -0.20
CA HIS A 215 0.67 7.30 0.91
C HIS A 215 -0.23 8.52 1.18
N CYS A 216 -1.53 8.42 0.85
CA CYS A 216 -2.49 9.48 1.11
C CYS A 216 -3.89 8.92 1.41
N ILE A 217 -4.69 9.71 2.14
CA ILE A 217 -6.12 9.43 2.30
C ILE A 217 -6.81 9.68 0.95
N GLY A 218 -7.24 8.60 0.31
CA GLY A 218 -7.94 8.63 -0.97
C GLY A 218 -9.45 8.78 -0.81
N CYS A 219 -10.20 7.80 -1.29
CA CYS A 219 -11.66 7.72 -1.24
C CYS A 219 -12.10 6.25 -1.14
N TYR A 220 -13.40 6.01 -0.95
CA TYR A 220 -13.96 4.66 -1.00
C TYR A 220 -15.16 4.58 -1.95
N GLU A 221 -15.50 3.35 -2.32
CA GLU A 221 -16.66 3.02 -3.13
C GLU A 221 -17.40 1.84 -2.49
N LYS A 222 -18.72 1.97 -2.36
CA LYS A 222 -19.59 0.82 -2.12
C LYS A 222 -19.94 0.22 -3.48
N TYR A 223 -19.49 -1.00 -3.73
CA TYR A 223 -19.68 -1.70 -4.99
C TYR A 223 -20.36 -3.05 -4.71
N ASN A 224 -21.65 -3.15 -5.06
CA ASN A 224 -22.52 -4.25 -4.63
C ASN A 224 -22.52 -4.39 -3.09
N SER A 225 -22.24 -5.59 -2.58
CA SER A 225 -22.09 -5.85 -1.14
C SER A 225 -20.70 -5.53 -0.59
N SER A 226 -19.74 -5.17 -1.46
CA SER A 226 -18.35 -4.96 -1.09
C SER A 226 -18.02 -3.49 -0.87
N THR A 227 -16.95 -3.24 -0.11
CA THR A 227 -16.37 -1.89 0.01
C THR A 227 -14.96 -1.87 -0.55
N LEU A 228 -14.65 -0.87 -1.37
CA LEU A 228 -13.34 -0.66 -1.98
C LEU A 228 -12.77 0.64 -1.41
N VAL A 229 -11.61 0.60 -0.76
CA VAL A 229 -10.94 1.78 -0.20
C VAL A 229 -9.67 2.05 -1.00
N TYR A 230 -9.63 3.16 -1.73
CA TYR A 230 -8.55 3.52 -2.65
C TYR A 230 -7.48 4.39 -1.98
N GLY A 231 -6.86 3.87 -0.91
CA GLY A 231 -5.81 4.56 -0.17
C GLY A 231 -6.26 5.03 1.21
N GLN A 232 -5.64 4.50 2.25
CA GLN A 232 -5.85 4.93 3.63
C GLN A 232 -4.73 5.85 4.17
N GLY A 233 -3.58 5.94 3.50
CA GLY A 233 -2.41 6.68 3.97
C GLY A 233 -1.46 5.83 4.83
N ASN A 234 -0.39 6.45 5.33
CA ASN A 234 0.65 5.78 6.11
C ASN A 234 0.19 5.56 7.56
N PHE A 235 0.45 4.40 8.15
CA PHE A 235 0.23 4.24 9.59
C PHE A 235 1.31 5.00 10.39
N LEU A 236 2.58 4.69 10.12
CA LEU A 236 3.72 5.45 10.61
C LEU A 236 4.89 5.26 9.64
N PHE A 237 5.11 6.26 8.78
CA PHE A 237 6.21 6.31 7.83
C PHE A 237 6.64 7.78 7.68
N ASP A 238 7.73 8.14 8.36
CA ASP A 238 8.23 9.51 8.42
C ASP A 238 9.44 9.71 7.49
N ASP A 239 9.14 9.90 6.20
CA ASP A 239 10.14 10.16 5.13
C ASP A 239 9.78 11.38 4.26
N SER A 240 8.66 12.06 4.55
CA SER A 240 8.21 13.22 3.77
C SER A 240 7.44 14.25 4.61
N ASP A 241 7.62 15.53 4.24
CA ASP A 241 6.85 16.67 4.73
C ASP A 241 5.62 17.00 3.87
N SER A 242 5.38 16.21 2.81
CA SER A 242 4.19 16.34 1.98
C SER A 242 2.91 16.21 2.81
N GLU A 243 1.88 17.01 2.50
CA GLU A 243 0.57 16.93 3.19
C GLU A 243 -0.04 15.53 3.14
N PHE A 244 0.25 14.78 2.08
CA PHE A 244 -0.25 13.42 1.87
C PHE A 244 0.22 12.47 2.97
N TRP A 245 1.44 12.67 3.47
CA TRP A 245 2.11 11.81 4.45
C TRP A 245 1.80 12.19 5.90
N GLN A 246 1.11 13.31 6.13
CA GLN A 246 0.81 13.79 7.49
C GLN A 246 -0.48 13.19 8.06
N THR A 247 -1.29 12.50 7.24
CA THR A 247 -2.62 12.05 7.60
C THR A 247 -2.91 10.66 7.08
N SER A 248 -3.68 9.89 7.84
CA SER A 248 -4.09 8.55 7.46
C SER A 248 -5.42 8.17 8.12
N LEU A 249 -6.00 7.06 7.69
CA LEU A 249 -7.16 6.44 8.28
C LEU A 249 -6.78 5.05 8.77
N LEU A 250 -7.17 4.73 10.01
CA LEU A 250 -7.38 3.34 10.39
C LEU A 250 -8.74 2.89 9.86
N ILE A 251 -8.77 1.73 9.23
CA ILE A 251 -10.01 1.10 8.79
C ILE A 251 -10.40 0.12 9.89
N LYS A 252 -11.46 0.46 10.63
CA LYS A 252 -12.03 -0.40 11.65
C LYS A 252 -13.14 -1.23 11.03
N VAL A 253 -12.98 -2.54 11.06
CA VAL A 253 -13.95 -3.51 10.54
C VAL A 253 -14.72 -4.09 11.72
N ASN A 254 -16.01 -3.81 11.80
CA ASN A 254 -16.90 -4.41 12.78
C ASN A 254 -17.72 -5.51 12.10
N ILE A 255 -17.64 -6.72 12.66
CA ILE A 255 -18.38 -7.88 12.18
C ILE A 255 -19.28 -8.37 13.31
N SER A 256 -20.57 -8.13 13.15
CA SER A 256 -21.66 -8.72 13.93
C SER A 256 -22.53 -9.52 12.95
N ASP A 257 -23.70 -9.00 12.58
CA ASP A 257 -24.59 -9.62 11.58
C ASP A 257 -24.11 -9.34 10.15
N LYS A 258 -23.41 -8.22 9.95
CA LYS A 258 -22.85 -7.76 8.67
C LYS A 258 -21.50 -7.09 8.90
N LEU A 259 -20.69 -7.06 7.86
CA LEU A 259 -19.45 -6.27 7.84
C LEU A 259 -19.78 -4.77 7.72
N GLN A 260 -19.32 -3.99 8.70
CA GLN A 260 -19.42 -2.54 8.74
C GLN A 260 -18.03 -1.91 8.91
N LEU A 261 -17.82 -0.74 8.31
CA LEU A 261 -16.55 -0.03 8.39
C LEU A 261 -16.74 1.30 9.09
N ASP A 262 -15.86 1.57 10.05
CA ASP A 262 -15.60 2.91 10.56
C ASP A 262 -14.21 3.37 10.08
N TYR A 263 -14.08 4.66 9.83
CA TYR A 263 -12.82 5.27 9.42
C TYR A 263 -12.35 6.18 10.54
N ILE A 264 -11.18 5.90 11.11
CA ILE A 264 -10.65 6.63 12.26
C ILE A 264 -9.43 7.42 11.79
N PRO A 265 -9.53 8.76 11.72
CA PRO A 265 -8.42 9.57 11.28
C PRO A 265 -7.28 9.59 12.30
N ILE A 266 -6.06 9.46 11.77
CA ILE A 266 -4.81 9.59 12.51
C ILE A 266 -3.92 10.62 11.81
N VAL A 267 -3.08 11.30 12.60
CA VAL A 267 -2.18 12.36 12.15
C VAL A 267 -0.77 12.07 12.61
N LYS A 268 0.21 12.40 11.76
CA LYS A 268 1.62 12.40 12.13
C LYS A 268 1.85 13.49 13.18
N ALA A 269 2.48 13.13 14.29
CA ALA A 269 2.91 14.03 15.34
C ALA A 269 4.44 13.95 15.44
N ILE A 270 5.14 14.79 14.68
CA ILE A 270 6.60 14.76 14.52
C ILE A 270 7.05 13.43 13.91
N ASN A 271 7.60 12.51 14.70
CA ASN A 271 8.11 11.20 14.30
C ASN A 271 7.23 10.05 14.86
N SER A 272 6.03 10.39 15.31
CA SER A 272 5.04 9.51 15.94
C SER A 272 3.66 9.71 15.29
N VAL A 273 2.64 8.99 15.72
CA VAL A 273 1.27 9.13 15.22
C VAL A 273 0.27 9.22 16.37
N ARG A 274 -0.82 9.97 16.18
CA ARG A 274 -1.90 10.17 17.15
C ARG A 274 -3.26 10.07 16.47
N LEU A 275 -4.32 9.84 17.24
CA LEU A 275 -5.68 10.08 16.76
C LEU A 275 -5.80 11.57 16.36
N ALA A 276 -6.46 11.83 15.24
CA ALA A 276 -6.88 13.19 14.95
C ALA A 276 -8.09 13.54 15.83
N ASP A 277 -8.19 14.79 16.26
CA ASP A 277 -9.26 15.27 17.12
C ASP A 277 -9.99 16.49 16.53
N GLY A 278 -11.16 16.77 17.10
CA GLY A 278 -12.01 17.91 16.79
C GLY A 278 -12.16 18.18 15.29
N LYS A 279 -11.90 19.42 14.90
CA LYS A 279 -12.06 19.89 13.52
C LYS A 279 -11.17 19.15 12.52
N THR A 280 -9.96 18.75 12.91
CA THR A 280 -9.04 18.04 12.02
C THR A 280 -9.63 16.70 11.61
N ALA A 281 -10.17 15.93 12.56
CA ALA A 281 -10.83 14.66 12.26
C ALA A 281 -12.05 14.85 11.36
N GLU A 282 -12.89 15.84 11.66
CA GLU A 282 -14.08 16.19 10.87
C GLU A 282 -13.74 16.56 9.42
N ASP A 283 -12.75 17.43 9.21
CA ASP A 283 -12.33 17.89 7.89
C ASP A 283 -11.74 16.73 7.05
N LEU A 284 -10.96 15.84 7.67
CA LEU A 284 -10.40 14.67 6.99
C LEU A 284 -11.48 13.70 6.51
N LEU A 285 -12.46 13.40 7.38
CA LEU A 285 -13.58 12.51 7.03
C LEU A 285 -14.51 13.16 6.01
N LEU A 286 -14.82 14.45 6.15
CA LEU A 286 -15.63 15.18 5.19
C LEU A 286 -15.01 15.13 3.79
N ALA A 287 -13.71 15.42 3.69
CA ALA A 287 -13.01 15.38 2.41
C ALA A 287 -12.93 13.95 1.83
N PHE A 288 -12.72 12.94 2.67
CA PHE A 288 -12.75 11.53 2.27
C PHE A 288 -14.12 11.12 1.72
N HIS A 289 -15.21 11.47 2.42
CA HIS A 289 -16.58 11.21 1.99
C HIS A 289 -16.95 11.98 0.71
N GLN A 290 -16.55 13.24 0.59
CA GLN A 290 -16.79 14.03 -0.62
C GLN A 290 -16.16 13.37 -1.84
N ARG A 291 -14.87 12.99 -1.78
CA ARG A 291 -14.20 12.29 -2.88
C ARG A 291 -14.88 10.97 -3.23
N SER A 292 -15.37 10.27 -2.22
CA SER A 292 -16.12 9.01 -2.37
C SER A 292 -17.44 9.21 -3.13
N CYS A 293 -18.13 10.33 -2.93
CA CYS A 293 -19.32 10.69 -3.73
C CYS A 293 -18.96 11.12 -5.16
N GLU A 294 -17.82 11.80 -5.34
CA GLU A 294 -17.39 12.30 -6.65
C GLU A 294 -17.04 11.17 -7.63
N ILE A 295 -16.38 10.10 -7.18
CA ILE A 295 -16.00 8.98 -8.04
C ILE A 295 -17.18 8.15 -8.57
N LEU A 296 -18.39 8.36 -8.03
CA LEU A 296 -19.62 7.73 -8.52
C LEU A 296 -20.22 8.47 -9.73
N LYS A 297 -19.78 9.70 -10.00
CA LYS A 297 -20.24 10.47 -11.15
C LYS A 297 -19.62 9.90 -12.42
N SER A 298 -20.47 9.57 -13.40
CA SER A 298 -20.04 9.03 -14.69
C SER A 298 -18.97 9.91 -15.35
N GLY A 299 -17.84 9.33 -15.73
CA GLY A 299 -16.73 10.01 -16.40
C GLY A 299 -15.78 10.80 -15.48
N PHE A 300 -16.09 10.94 -14.17
CA PHE A 300 -15.27 11.72 -13.25
C PHE A 300 -13.87 11.11 -13.07
N VAL A 301 -13.79 9.80 -12.84
CA VAL A 301 -12.53 9.08 -12.64
C VAL A 301 -11.62 9.21 -13.87
N GLU A 302 -12.18 9.03 -15.07
CA GLU A 302 -11.46 9.19 -16.34
C GLU A 302 -10.97 10.63 -16.54
N GLN A 303 -11.81 11.63 -16.22
CA GLN A 303 -11.45 13.03 -16.34
C GLN A 303 -10.32 13.41 -15.37
N GLN A 304 -10.43 13.05 -14.09
CA GLN A 304 -9.41 13.32 -13.08
C GLN A 304 -8.08 12.64 -13.42
N TYR A 305 -8.14 11.38 -13.89
CA TYR A 305 -6.93 10.67 -14.28
C TYR A 305 -6.27 11.28 -15.53
N ARG A 306 -7.04 11.78 -16.50
CA ARG A 306 -6.48 12.54 -17.64
C ARG A 306 -5.76 13.81 -17.19
N GLN A 307 -6.29 14.52 -16.20
CA GLN A 307 -5.64 15.69 -15.62
C GLN A 307 -4.35 15.31 -14.89
N PHE A 308 -4.39 14.27 -14.05
CA PHE A 308 -3.21 13.71 -13.39
C PHE A 308 -2.13 13.32 -14.41
N ALA A 309 -2.51 12.58 -15.46
CA ALA A 309 -1.58 12.15 -16.51
C ALA A 309 -0.99 13.34 -17.29
N ALA A 310 -1.78 14.37 -17.58
CA ALA A 310 -1.29 15.58 -18.24
C ALA A 310 -0.26 16.33 -17.39
N ASN A 311 -0.49 16.42 -16.07
CA ASN A 311 0.43 17.07 -15.13
C ASN A 311 1.74 16.29 -14.98
N ASN A 312 1.71 14.97 -15.10
CA ASN A 312 2.87 14.10 -14.95
C ASN A 312 3.55 13.70 -16.27
N TYR A 313 2.96 14.05 -17.42
CA TYR A 313 3.44 13.66 -18.76
C TYR A 313 4.92 13.96 -18.98
N LEU A 314 5.39 15.13 -18.55
CA LEU A 314 6.79 15.54 -18.72
C LEU A 314 7.75 14.76 -17.87
N LEU A 315 7.34 14.40 -16.65
CA LEU A 315 8.15 13.54 -15.79
C LEU A 315 8.35 12.20 -16.49
N TYR A 316 7.28 11.56 -16.97
CA TYR A 316 7.35 10.26 -17.62
C TYR A 316 8.18 10.29 -18.92
N ILE A 317 7.92 11.23 -19.82
CA ILE A 317 8.68 11.32 -21.07
C ILE A 317 10.15 11.67 -20.84
N SER A 318 10.48 12.46 -19.80
CA SER A 318 11.88 12.77 -19.48
C SER A 318 12.68 11.53 -19.06
N GLN A 319 12.02 10.54 -18.43
CA GLN A 319 12.65 9.27 -18.06
C GLN A 319 12.93 8.42 -19.31
N PHE A 320 11.98 8.32 -20.24
CA PHE A 320 12.21 7.66 -21.54
C PHE A 320 13.28 8.38 -22.37
N ALA A 321 13.33 9.71 -22.28
CA ALA A 321 14.26 10.55 -23.01
C ALA A 321 15.74 10.26 -22.70
N ALA A 322 16.07 9.46 -21.68
CA ALA A 322 17.45 9.12 -21.33
C ALA A 322 18.36 10.36 -21.19
N PHE A 323 17.77 11.51 -20.88
CA PHE A 323 18.53 12.70 -20.51
C PHE A 323 19.08 12.45 -19.12
N GLY A 324 20.40 12.42 -18.99
CA GLY A 324 21.04 12.31 -17.68
C GLY A 324 20.47 13.35 -16.70
N LYS A 325 20.54 13.06 -15.40
CA LYS A 325 19.89 13.84 -14.31
C LYS A 325 20.08 15.36 -14.45
N TRP A 326 21.27 15.79 -14.85
CA TRP A 326 21.63 17.19 -15.06
C TRP A 326 20.88 17.83 -16.23
N LEU A 327 20.86 17.18 -17.40
CA LEU A 327 20.18 17.70 -18.57
C LEU A 327 18.65 17.74 -18.35
N SER A 328 18.09 16.72 -17.69
CA SER A 328 16.67 16.71 -17.30
C SER A 328 16.31 17.82 -16.30
N ARG A 329 17.25 18.22 -15.42
CA ARG A 329 17.06 19.38 -14.53
C ARG A 329 17.13 20.69 -15.30
N ILE A 330 18.14 20.85 -16.14
CA ILE A 330 18.33 22.04 -16.98
C ILE A 330 17.11 22.25 -17.89
N ASP A 331 16.65 21.18 -18.57
CA ASP A 331 15.49 21.24 -19.45
C ASP A 331 14.22 21.67 -18.70
N ARG A 332 13.97 21.10 -17.52
CA ARG A 332 12.81 21.49 -16.71
C ARG A 332 12.89 22.92 -16.20
N GLN A 333 14.05 23.37 -15.73
CA GLN A 333 14.20 24.68 -15.10
C GLN A 333 14.32 25.82 -16.11
N LEU A 334 15.09 25.64 -17.19
CA LEU A 334 15.40 26.71 -18.14
C LEU A 334 14.52 26.69 -19.39
N PHE A 335 14.05 25.50 -19.79
CA PHE A 335 13.33 25.31 -21.05
C PHE A 335 11.91 24.78 -20.86
N ASN A 336 11.42 24.67 -19.61
CA ASN A 336 10.08 24.15 -19.28
C ASN A 336 9.79 22.79 -19.95
N GLY A 337 10.81 21.92 -19.96
CA GLY A 337 10.74 20.58 -20.56
C GLY A 337 10.69 20.56 -22.09
N MET A 338 11.04 21.65 -22.77
CA MET A 338 10.95 21.76 -24.22
C MET A 338 11.84 20.73 -24.93
N LEU A 339 13.03 20.44 -24.42
CA LEU A 339 13.94 19.46 -25.03
C LEU A 339 13.34 18.06 -24.93
N ALA A 340 12.75 17.69 -23.79
CA ALA A 340 12.08 16.40 -23.61
C ALA A 340 10.84 16.29 -24.51
N LYS A 341 10.04 17.36 -24.60
CA LYS A 341 8.87 17.44 -25.50
C LYS A 341 9.24 17.30 -26.97
N ARG A 342 10.38 17.85 -27.39
CA ARG A 342 10.83 17.84 -28.79
C ARG A 342 11.68 16.62 -29.16
N LYS A 343 12.21 15.88 -28.18
CA LYS A 343 13.02 14.69 -28.43
C LYS A 343 12.25 13.64 -29.23
N TYR A 344 10.97 13.48 -28.94
CA TYR A 344 10.10 12.51 -29.59
C TYR A 344 9.09 13.18 -30.50
N ASN A 345 9.06 12.79 -31.77
CA ASN A 345 7.98 13.14 -32.66
C ASN A 345 6.73 12.29 -32.40
N LYS A 346 5.59 12.66 -33.00
CA LYS A 346 4.31 11.95 -32.83
C LYS A 346 4.42 10.44 -33.14
N ARG A 347 5.18 10.05 -34.17
CA ARG A 347 5.35 8.63 -34.53
C ARG A 347 6.11 7.86 -33.44
N GLN A 348 7.15 8.45 -32.86
CA GLN A 348 7.90 7.84 -31.76
C GLN A 348 7.07 7.75 -30.49
N LEU A 349 6.28 8.78 -30.15
CA LEU A 349 5.37 8.73 -29.00
C LEU A 349 4.31 7.63 -29.17
N LEU A 350 3.73 7.48 -30.36
CA LEU A 350 2.79 6.40 -30.67
C LEU A 350 3.46 5.02 -30.58
N ALA A 351 4.73 4.89 -30.99
CA ALA A 351 5.47 3.65 -30.84
C ALA A 351 5.73 3.30 -29.36
N ILE A 352 6.16 4.27 -28.54
CA ILE A 352 6.31 4.10 -27.08
C ILE A 352 4.98 3.69 -26.46
N GLN A 353 3.89 4.38 -26.80
CA GLN A 353 2.56 4.03 -26.34
C GLN A 353 2.18 2.60 -26.72
N ASN A 354 2.46 2.18 -27.96
CA ASN A 354 2.19 0.81 -28.41
C ASN A 354 3.01 -0.23 -27.62
N TYR A 355 4.28 0.02 -27.34
CA TYR A 355 5.12 -0.88 -26.54
C TYR A 355 4.61 -1.03 -25.10
N ILE A 356 4.02 0.02 -24.54
CA ILE A 356 3.45 -0.02 -23.18
C ILE A 356 2.07 -0.70 -23.19
N GLN A 357 1.22 -0.37 -24.17
CA GLN A 357 -0.19 -0.80 -24.16
C GLN A 357 -0.40 -2.21 -24.72
N CYS A 358 0.32 -2.59 -25.78
CA CYS A 358 0.21 -3.91 -26.38
C CYS A 358 0.75 -4.98 -25.42
N GLU A 359 -0.07 -5.97 -25.12
CA GLU A 359 0.29 -7.10 -24.24
C GLU A 359 1.52 -7.84 -24.77
N ALA A 360 1.56 -8.14 -26.07
CA ALA A 360 2.66 -8.87 -26.70
C ALA A 360 4.00 -8.11 -26.74
N HIS A 361 4.00 -6.79 -26.49
CA HIS A 361 5.24 -6.02 -26.36
C HIS A 361 5.70 -5.86 -24.91
N ARG A 362 4.81 -6.15 -23.95
CA ARG A 362 5.03 -5.98 -22.52
C ARG A 362 5.55 -7.25 -21.85
N GLU A 363 5.15 -8.41 -22.36
CA GLU A 363 5.79 -9.72 -22.10
C GLU A 363 7.28 -9.66 -22.38
#